data_AF-A0AAV4JKU9-F1
#
_entry.id   AF-A0AAV4JKU9-F1
#
_cell.length_a   1.000
_cell.length_b   1.000
_cell.length_c   1.000
_cell.angle_alpha   90.00
_cell.angle_beta   90.00
_cell.angle_gamma   90.00
#
_symmetry.space_group_name_H-M   'P 1'
#
loop_
_entity.id
_entity.type
_entity.pdbx_description
1 polymer ?
#
loop_
_entity_poly.entity_id
_entity_poly.type
_entity_poly.pdbx_seq_one_letter_code
_entity_poly.pdbx_strand_id
1 'polypeptide(L)'
;MNWDSAIQRFLTWMDIFWQMAPLRISFLIRSVYDLLPSNGNQVRWGKGDDPTCPLCHGRQTTENVLSSCKVALSQGRYTWRHNRVLQEFASVISTSKGQFKPPSSSFTFHNIYNRGRG
;
A
#
# COMPACT_ATOMS: atom_id res chain seq x y z
N MET A 1 1.60 -19.13 -1.21
CA MET A 1 0.32 -18.45 -0.86
C MET A 1 -0.61 -18.68 -2.02
N ASN A 2 -1.74 -19.34 -1.75
CA ASN A 2 -2.78 -19.51 -2.76
C ASN A 2 -3.71 -18.29 -2.66
N TRP A 3 -3.86 -17.54 -3.76
CA TRP A 3 -4.73 -16.36 -3.85
C TRP A 3 -6.18 -16.70 -4.21
N ASP A 4 -6.54 -17.99 -4.28
CA ASP A 4 -7.88 -18.45 -4.69
C ASP A 4 -9.02 -17.91 -3.79
N SER A 5 -8.73 -17.49 -2.56
CA SER A 5 -9.70 -16.87 -1.65
C SER A 5 -9.68 -15.34 -1.65
N ALA A 6 -8.86 -14.70 -2.49
CA ALA A 6 -8.84 -13.25 -2.59
C ALA A 6 -10.15 -12.80 -3.24
N ILE A 7 -10.97 -12.06 -2.49
CA ILE A 7 -12.23 -11.51 -2.99
C ILE A 7 -11.90 -10.63 -4.20
N GLN A 8 -12.29 -11.07 -5.39
CA GLN A 8 -12.16 -10.28 -6.59
C GLN A 8 -13.09 -9.08 -6.46
N ARG A 9 -12.53 -7.87 -6.61
CA ARG A 9 -13.35 -6.65 -6.60
C ARG A 9 -14.17 -6.61 -7.88
N PHE A 10 -15.48 -6.76 -7.76
CA PHE A 10 -16.41 -6.51 -8.84
C PHE A 10 -16.86 -5.05 -8.76
N LEU A 11 -16.63 -4.27 -9.82
CA LEU A 11 -17.09 -2.89 -9.93
C LEU A 11 -18.18 -2.83 -10.99
N THR A 12 -19.39 -2.45 -10.61
CA THR A 12 -20.44 -2.19 -11.59
C THR A 12 -20.24 -0.81 -12.21
N TRP A 13 -20.80 -0.63 -13.42
CA TRP A 13 -20.83 0.68 -14.06
C TRP A 13 -21.52 1.75 -13.18
N MET A 14 -22.52 1.35 -12.40
CA MET A 14 -23.23 2.23 -11.48
C MET A 14 -22.35 2.67 -10.31
N ASP A 15 -21.53 1.78 -9.76
CA ASP A 15 -20.60 2.13 -8.67
C ASP A 15 -19.55 3.16 -9.14
N ILE A 16 -19.05 2.98 -10.38
CA ILE A 16 -18.04 3.86 -10.97
C ILE A 16 -18.64 5.25 -11.26
N PHE A 17 -19.82 5.32 -11.88
CA PHE A 17 -20.40 6.60 -12.30
C PHE A 17 -21.07 7.39 -11.18
N TRP A 18 -21.70 6.72 -10.22
CA TRP A 18 -22.54 7.38 -9.22
C TRP A 18 -21.91 7.47 -7.83
N GLN A 19 -21.03 6.54 -7.45
CA GLN A 19 -20.57 6.42 -6.05
C GLN A 19 -19.10 6.78 -5.85
N MET A 20 -18.27 6.70 -6.88
CA MET A 20 -16.84 6.95 -6.75
C MET A 20 -16.44 8.36 -7.16
N ALA A 21 -15.75 9.07 -6.27
CA ALA A 21 -15.09 10.32 -6.62
C ALA A 21 -14.07 10.08 -7.75
N PRO A 22 -13.96 10.97 -8.76
CA PRO A 22 -13.09 10.78 -9.94
C PRO A 22 -11.63 10.46 -9.59
N LEU A 23 -11.10 11.06 -8.52
CA LEU A 23 -9.75 10.82 -8.04
C LEU A 23 -9.55 9.39 -7.50
N ARG A 24 -10.58 8.78 -6.91
CA ARG A 24 -10.52 7.40 -6.41
C ARG A 24 -10.44 6.41 -7.56
N ILE A 25 -11.23 6.62 -8.62
CA ILE A 25 -11.21 5.78 -9.82
C ILE A 25 -9.85 5.87 -10.50
N SER A 26 -9.35 7.11 -10.68
CA SER A 26 -8.04 7.35 -11.29
C SER A 26 -6.92 6.65 -10.51
N PHE A 27 -6.92 6.79 -9.19
CA PHE A 27 -5.97 6.09 -8.33
C PHE A 27 -6.08 4.58 -8.47
N LEU A 28 -7.30 4.02 -8.45
CA LEU A 28 -7.52 2.59 -8.53
C LEU A 28 -6.96 2.02 -9.83
N ILE A 29 -7.33 2.59 -10.97
CA ILE A 29 -6.84 2.16 -12.29
C ILE A 29 -5.32 2.26 -12.33
N ARG A 30 -4.75 3.38 -11.88
CA ARG A 30 -3.30 3.59 -11.90
C ARG A 30 -2.53 2.64 -10.98
N SER A 31 -3.13 2.23 -9.87
CA SER A 31 -2.54 1.28 -8.93
C SER A 31 -2.48 -0.14 -9.48
N VAL A 32 -3.46 -0.53 -10.31
CA VAL A 32 -3.53 -1.86 -10.93
C VAL A 32 -2.56 -1.97 -12.11
N TYR A 33 -2.46 -0.92 -12.93
CA TYR A 33 -1.68 -0.95 -14.18
C TYR A 33 -0.26 -0.37 -14.05
N ASP A 34 0.29 -0.24 -12.84
CA ASP A 34 1.62 0.36 -12.58
C ASP A 34 1.78 1.72 -13.30
N LEU A 35 0.76 2.58 -13.20
CA LEU A 35 0.76 3.95 -13.74
C LEU A 35 0.89 4.99 -12.62
N LEU A 36 1.26 4.55 -11.42
CA LEU A 36 1.58 5.45 -10.32
C LEU A 36 2.96 6.09 -10.53
N PRO A 37 3.21 7.28 -9.94
CA PRO A 37 4.46 8.02 -10.13
C PRO A 37 5.65 7.39 -9.37
N SER A 38 6.05 6.17 -9.75
CA SER A 38 7.32 5.57 -9.35
C SER A 38 8.49 6.21 -10.12
N ASN A 39 9.72 6.20 -9.60
CA ASN A 39 10.87 6.78 -10.30
C ASN A 39 11.06 6.14 -11.68
N GLY A 40 10.83 4.82 -11.80
CA GLY A 40 10.88 4.13 -13.10
C GLY A 40 9.85 4.65 -14.10
N ASN A 41 8.64 5.01 -13.65
CA ASN A 41 7.62 5.62 -14.49
C ASN A 41 7.88 7.10 -14.76
N GLN A 42 8.43 7.84 -13.80
CA GLN A 42 8.81 9.24 -13.99
C GLN A 42 9.86 9.39 -15.10
N VAL A 43 10.87 8.54 -15.12
CA VAL A 43 11.85 8.48 -16.22
C VAL A 43 11.17 8.11 -17.54
N ARG A 44 10.27 7.12 -17.54
CA ARG A 44 9.51 6.72 -18.74
C ARG A 44 8.66 7.88 -19.29
N TRP A 45 8.14 8.74 -18.42
CA TRP A 45 7.35 9.91 -18.81
C TRP A 45 8.21 11.14 -19.16
N GLY A 46 9.54 11.03 -19.12
CA GLY A 46 10.45 12.16 -19.34
C GLY A 46 10.39 13.22 -18.24
N LYS A 47 9.98 12.84 -17.02
CA LYS A 47 9.81 13.73 -15.85
C LYS A 47 10.83 13.49 -14.74
N GLY A 48 11.73 12.54 -14.91
CA GLY A 48 12.77 12.23 -13.93
C GLY A 48 14.04 11.74 -14.61
N ASP A 49 15.15 11.82 -13.88
CA ASP A 49 16.48 11.54 -14.40
C ASP A 49 16.95 10.11 -14.07
N ASP A 50 16.57 9.58 -12.92
CA ASP A 50 17.05 8.28 -12.42
C ASP A 50 15.89 7.33 -12.08
N PRO A 51 15.83 6.12 -12.70
CA PRO A 51 14.77 5.14 -12.42
C PRO A 51 15.04 4.30 -11.17
N THR A 52 16.15 4.52 -10.47
CA THR A 52 16.55 3.67 -9.34
C THR A 52 15.79 4.00 -8.05
N CYS A 53 15.72 3.00 -7.18
CA CYS A 53 15.17 3.13 -5.85
C CYS A 53 16.24 3.72 -4.93
N PRO A 54 15.92 4.76 -4.14
CA PRO A 54 16.89 5.40 -3.25
C PRO A 54 17.35 4.51 -2.07
N LEU A 55 16.76 3.33 -1.89
CA LEU A 55 17.09 2.41 -0.79
C LEU A 55 17.89 1.21 -1.27
N CYS A 56 17.42 0.51 -2.31
CA CYS A 56 18.03 -0.71 -2.80
C CYS A 56 18.82 -0.53 -4.09
N HIS A 57 18.85 0.68 -4.66
CA HIS A 57 19.48 1.03 -5.95
C HIS A 57 19.03 0.18 -7.16
N GLY A 58 18.05 -0.71 -6.98
CA GLY A 58 17.40 -1.42 -8.08
C GLY A 58 16.36 -0.54 -8.78
N ARG A 59 15.84 -1.00 -9.94
CA ARG A 59 14.78 -0.29 -10.66
C ARG A 59 13.53 -0.11 -9.78
N GLN A 60 13.05 1.11 -9.65
CA GLN A 60 11.88 1.41 -8.83
C GLN A 60 10.59 1.35 -9.65
N THR A 61 9.88 0.23 -9.54
CA THR A 61 8.48 0.07 -9.99
C THR A 61 7.51 0.32 -8.82
N THR A 62 6.20 0.44 -9.12
CA THR A 62 5.18 0.51 -8.04
C THR A 62 5.24 -0.73 -7.16
N GLU A 63 5.41 -1.91 -7.75
CA GLU A 63 5.56 -3.17 -7.01
C GLU A 63 6.78 -3.15 -6.07
N ASN A 64 7.93 -2.65 -6.54
CA ASN A 64 9.12 -2.52 -5.70
C ASN A 64 8.88 -1.62 -4.48
N VAL A 65 8.17 -0.49 -4.66
CA VAL A 65 7.85 0.44 -3.56
C VAL A 65 6.88 -0.19 -2.55
N LEU A 66 5.93 -0.99 -3.03
CA LEU A 66 4.86 -1.55 -2.21
C LEU A 66 5.21 -2.87 -1.52
N SER A 67 6.03 -3.74 -2.13
CA SER A 67 6.27 -5.10 -1.61
C SER A 67 7.66 -5.67 -1.84
N SER A 68 8.40 -5.23 -2.86
CA SER A 68 9.55 -6.00 -3.37
C SER A 68 10.93 -5.40 -3.03
N CYS A 69 10.98 -4.27 -2.33
CA CYS A 69 12.24 -3.64 -1.92
C CYS A 69 12.87 -4.37 -0.72
N LYS A 70 13.99 -5.05 -0.96
CA LYS A 70 14.74 -5.82 0.06
C LYS A 70 15.15 -4.98 1.27
N VAL A 71 15.60 -3.74 1.04
CA VAL A 71 16.04 -2.83 2.11
C VAL A 71 14.84 -2.32 2.91
N ALA A 72 13.72 -2.01 2.25
CA ALA A 72 12.50 -1.62 2.94
C ALA A 72 11.95 -2.77 3.81
N LEU A 73 12.07 -4.00 3.33
CA LEU A 73 11.72 -5.21 4.07
C LEU A 73 12.62 -5.40 5.30
N SER A 74 13.94 -5.38 5.13
CA SER A 74 14.88 -5.61 6.23
C SER A 74 14.80 -4.54 7.31
N GLN A 75 14.53 -3.29 6.93
CA GLN A 75 14.35 -2.18 7.86
C GLN A 75 12.95 -2.15 8.52
N GLY A 76 12.06 -3.10 8.21
CA GLY A 76 10.71 -3.15 8.80
C GLY A 76 9.77 -2.03 8.35
N ARG A 77 10.08 -1.32 7.24
CA ARG A 77 9.28 -0.20 6.76
C ARG A 77 7.86 -0.60 6.34
N TYR A 78 7.70 -1.81 5.80
CA TYR A 78 6.39 -2.35 5.47
C TYR A 78 5.55 -2.54 6.72
N THR A 79 6.11 -3.15 7.78
CA THR A 79 5.46 -3.30 9.09
C THR A 79 5.01 -1.94 9.62
N TRP A 80 5.88 -0.93 9.56
CA TRP A 80 5.55 0.42 10.03
C TRP A 80 4.38 1.03 9.26
N ARG A 81 4.38 0.96 7.92
CA ARG A 81 3.27 1.49 7.10
C ARG A 81 1.96 0.77 7.40
N HIS A 82 2.00 -0.57 7.51
CA HIS A 82 0.82 -1.36 7.86
C HIS A 82 0.28 -1.00 9.24
N ASN A 83 1.16 -0.93 10.25
CA ASN A 83 0.77 -0.56 11.61
C ASN A 83 0.17 0.85 11.65
N ARG A 84 0.73 1.79 10.88
CA ARG A 84 0.19 3.16 10.83
C ARG A 84 -1.23 3.19 10.29
N VAL A 85 -1.49 2.49 9.18
CA VAL A 85 -2.85 2.40 8.60
C VAL A 85 -3.82 1.76 9.59
N LEU A 86 -3.42 0.70 10.27
CA LEU A 86 -4.25 0.02 11.26
C LEU A 86 -4.50 0.88 12.52
N GLN A 87 -3.54 1.71 12.91
CA GLN A 87 -3.73 2.69 13.98
C GLN A 87 -4.78 3.74 13.60
N GLU A 88 -4.77 4.24 12.36
CA GLU A 88 -5.80 5.18 11.89
C GLU A 88 -7.18 4.51 11.82
N PHE A 89 -7.28 3.24 11.40
CA PHE A 89 -8.54 2.52 11.46
C PHE A 89 -9.03 2.33 12.90
N ALA A 90 -8.12 1.95 13.80
CA ALA A 90 -8.44 1.82 15.21
C ALA A 90 -8.95 3.16 15.77
N SER A 91 -8.29 4.29 15.49
CA SER A 91 -8.69 5.60 15.99
C SER A 91 -10.10 6.01 15.53
N VAL A 92 -10.44 5.78 14.26
CA VAL A 92 -11.77 6.08 13.70
C VAL A 92 -12.85 5.21 14.35
N ILE A 93 -12.60 3.90 14.48
CA ILE A 93 -13.56 2.97 15.13
C ILE A 93 -13.74 3.30 16.62
N SER A 94 -12.67 3.73 17.27
CA SER A 94 -12.67 4.12 18.68
C SER A 94 -13.50 5.37 18.91
N THR A 95 -13.37 6.35 18.01
CA THR A 95 -14.13 7.59 18.03
C THR A 95 -15.62 7.32 17.80
N SER A 96 -15.96 6.41 16.88
CA SER A 96 -17.36 6.06 16.62
C SER A 96 -18.01 5.22 17.74
N LYS A 97 -17.22 4.43 18.48
CA LYS A 97 -17.70 3.65 19.63
C LYS A 97 -17.62 4.38 20.98
N GLY A 98 -17.18 5.64 20.99
CA GLY A 98 -17.12 6.48 22.18
C GLY A 98 -16.07 6.08 23.23
N GLN A 99 -15.24 5.06 23.00
CA GLN A 99 -14.18 4.65 23.93
C GLN A 99 -13.09 3.85 23.20
N PHE A 100 -11.92 4.47 22.98
CA PHE A 100 -10.63 3.78 23.09
C PHE A 100 -9.49 4.79 23.19
N LYS A 101 -8.70 4.65 24.25
CA LYS A 101 -7.40 5.31 24.41
C LYS A 101 -6.38 4.40 23.74
N PRO A 102 -5.66 4.84 22.69
CA PRO A 102 -4.59 4.04 22.13
C PRO A 102 -3.53 3.82 23.23
N PRO A 103 -3.19 2.58 23.62
CA PRO A 103 -2.11 2.34 24.55
C PRO A 103 -0.80 2.91 24.00
N SER A 104 -0.07 3.55 24.91
CA SER A 104 1.20 4.28 24.72
C SER A 104 2.37 3.39 24.27
N SER A 105 2.16 2.12 23.94
CA SER A 105 3.23 1.20 23.56
C SER A 105 2.94 0.53 22.22
N SER A 106 4.01 0.40 21.44
CA SER A 106 4.09 -0.10 20.06
C SER A 106 3.07 -1.20 19.75
N PHE A 107 1.97 -0.82 19.08
CA PHE A 107 1.07 -1.79 18.46
C PHE A 107 1.81 -2.53 17.35
N THR A 108 2.19 -3.78 17.64
CA THR A 108 2.74 -4.69 16.63
C THR A 108 1.58 -5.46 16.01
N PHE A 109 1.09 -5.01 14.86
CA PHE A 109 0.19 -5.85 14.08
C PHE A 109 1.00 -6.97 13.43
N HIS A 110 0.47 -8.19 13.51
CA HIS A 110 1.15 -9.38 13.01
C HIS A 110 1.41 -9.20 11.50
N ASN A 111 2.70 -9.15 11.13
CA ASN A 111 3.09 -8.90 9.75
C ASN A 111 2.85 -10.15 8.91
N ILE A 112 1.95 -10.05 7.92
CA ILE A 112 1.58 -11.15 7.01
C ILE A 112 2.77 -11.57 6.12
N TYR A 113 3.80 -10.71 5.99
CA TYR A 113 4.95 -10.98 5.13
C TYR A 113 6.00 -11.94 5.75
N ASN A 114 5.99 -12.18 7.07
CA ASN A 114 7.02 -12.98 7.76
C ASN A 114 6.53 -14.38 8.18
N ARG A 115 5.79 -15.08 7.32
CA ARG A 115 5.41 -16.48 7.56
C ARG A 115 5.89 -17.35 6.39
N GLY A 116 7.18 -17.65 6.36
CA GLY A 116 7.76 -18.51 5.32
C GLY A 116 9.27 -18.52 5.25
N ARG A 117 9.94 -18.90 6.34
CA ARG A 117 11.25 -19.58 6.32
C ARG A 117 11.33 -20.50 7.52
N GLY A 118 10.88 -21.73 7.32
CA GLY A 118 11.22 -22.92 8.09
C GLY A 118 11.65 -23.97 7.08
#